data_AF-A0A7C2E148-F1
#
_entry.id   AF-A0A7C2E148-F1
#
_cell.length_a   1.000
_cell.length_b   1.000
_cell.length_c   1.000
_cell.angle_alpha   90.00
_cell.angle_beta   90.00
_cell.angle_gamma   90.00
#
_symmetry.space_group_name_H-M   'P 1'
#
loop_
_entity.id
_entity.type
_entity.pdbx_description
1 polymer ?
#
loop_
_entity_poly.entity_id
_entity_poly.type
_entity_poly.pdbx_seq_one_letter_code
_entity_poly.pdbx_strand_id
1 'polypeptide(L)'
;MLEDYFSILKKKRPSRHWVSARIPAGASSLEDLEGKQLWSLHEAAMGAFRSAWGNGEELPPLKGPSLLHLKAALARRMLQDCHMCERRCGADRESGEAGYCGVGAISRVASNFLHFGEESELVPSHTIFFAGCTFRCAYCQNWDIAMDPRGGSPADPSSLASSLREGMKQGSRNANFVGGNPDPNLHTILETIIELGDDGKYLPMIWNSNMYTSQEAMRLLEGIMDIYLADFRYGNDECASKYSDVDNYYQVVSHNFSVAHRQGEIMLRQLLLPGHLQCCTARIMAWVAENMPDIYFNLMFQYRPEYRAGHYPEIDRRPSQEEKMEAVALANRLGLAIF
;
A
#
# COMPACT_ATOMS: atom_id res chain seq x y z
N MET A 1 3.18 17.11 9.14
CA MET A 1 3.18 15.65 8.87
C MET A 1 1.75 15.16 9.04
N LEU A 2 1.20 14.45 8.04
CA LEU A 2 -0.20 13.97 8.01
C LEU A 2 -1.28 15.08 7.93
N GLU A 3 -0.95 16.23 7.34
CA GLU A 3 -1.84 17.39 7.24
C GLU A 3 -3.08 17.10 6.38
N ASP A 4 -2.90 16.44 5.23
CA ASP A 4 -4.00 16.09 4.33
C ASP A 4 -4.93 15.09 5.02
N TYR A 5 -4.38 14.03 5.60
CA TYR A 5 -5.11 13.02 6.36
C TYR A 5 -5.98 13.64 7.47
N PHE A 6 -5.40 14.50 8.32
CA PHE A 6 -6.16 15.16 9.38
C PHE A 6 -7.18 16.17 8.85
N SER A 7 -6.93 16.80 7.70
CA SER A 7 -7.88 17.70 7.05
C SER A 7 -9.09 16.96 6.50
N ILE A 8 -8.88 15.77 5.93
CA ILE A 8 -9.97 14.86 5.49
C ILE A 8 -10.81 14.42 6.69
N LEU A 9 -10.18 13.95 7.76
CA LEU A 9 -10.88 13.54 9.00
C LEU A 9 -11.73 14.67 9.60
N LYS A 10 -11.23 15.90 9.56
CA LYS A 10 -11.93 17.10 10.04
C LYS A 10 -12.95 17.64 9.03
N LYS A 11 -13.18 16.95 7.91
CA LYS A 11 -14.08 17.32 6.82
C LYS A 11 -13.78 18.71 6.23
N LYS A 12 -12.50 19.11 6.25
CA LYS A 12 -12.03 20.38 5.66
C LYS A 12 -11.72 20.25 4.17
N ARG A 13 -11.47 19.03 3.71
CA ARG A 13 -11.28 18.68 2.29
C ARG A 13 -11.80 17.26 2.06
N PRO A 14 -12.28 16.93 0.84
CA PRO A 14 -12.62 15.54 0.50
C PRO A 14 -11.35 14.66 0.48
N SER A 15 -11.53 13.34 0.45
CA SER A 15 -10.48 12.35 0.19
C SER A 15 -10.10 12.33 -1.30
N ARG A 16 -8.89 11.85 -1.61
CA ARG A 16 -8.38 11.88 -2.99
C ARG A 16 -9.19 10.99 -3.93
N HIS A 17 -9.53 9.78 -3.49
CA HIS A 17 -10.34 8.87 -4.30
C HIS A 17 -11.71 9.47 -4.67
N TRP A 18 -12.31 10.25 -3.78
CA TRP A 18 -13.60 10.90 -4.02
C TRP A 18 -13.49 12.01 -5.08
N VAL A 19 -12.37 12.75 -5.09
CA VAL A 19 -12.06 13.71 -6.16
C VAL A 19 -11.78 12.99 -7.47
N SER A 20 -10.98 11.91 -7.46
CA SER A 20 -10.75 11.05 -8.63
C SER A 20 -12.05 10.48 -9.20
N ALA A 21 -13.05 10.21 -8.36
CA ALA A 21 -14.36 9.74 -8.80
C ALA A 21 -15.17 10.81 -9.58
N ARG A 22 -14.72 12.06 -9.61
CA ARG A 22 -15.40 13.21 -10.25
C ARG A 22 -14.63 13.80 -11.43
N ILE A 23 -13.39 13.36 -11.64
CA ILE A 23 -12.63 13.72 -12.83
C ILE A 23 -13.12 12.85 -13.99
N PRO A 24 -13.58 13.43 -15.12
CA PRO A 24 -13.97 12.65 -16.28
C PRO A 24 -12.83 11.79 -16.81
N ALA A 25 -13.11 10.54 -17.18
CA ALA A 25 -12.12 9.67 -17.83
C ALA A 25 -11.75 10.13 -19.25
N GLY A 26 -12.53 11.04 -19.84
CA GLY A 26 -12.32 11.51 -21.22
C GLY A 26 -12.91 10.59 -22.30
N ALA A 27 -13.74 9.60 -21.92
CA ALA A 27 -14.46 8.71 -22.83
C ALA A 27 -15.87 8.42 -22.31
N SER A 28 -16.80 8.06 -23.20
CA SER A 28 -18.17 7.66 -22.83
C SER A 28 -18.27 6.21 -22.36
N SER A 29 -17.37 5.34 -22.85
CA SER A 29 -17.20 3.94 -22.43
C SER A 29 -15.70 3.60 -22.36
N LEU A 30 -15.36 2.65 -21.49
CA LEU A 30 -14.00 2.14 -21.30
C LEU A 30 -13.80 0.72 -21.84
N GLU A 31 -14.88 0.02 -22.19
CA GLU A 31 -14.88 -1.42 -22.49
C GLU A 31 -14.09 -1.72 -23.77
N ASP A 32 -14.34 -0.96 -24.85
CA ASP A 32 -13.77 -1.24 -26.18
C ASP A 32 -12.40 -0.60 -26.44
N LEU A 33 -11.85 0.14 -25.47
CA LEU A 33 -10.57 0.83 -25.65
C LEU A 33 -9.40 -0.16 -25.54
N GLU A 34 -8.25 0.11 -26.12
CA GLU A 34 -7.02 -0.66 -25.91
C GLU A 34 -6.21 -0.14 -24.70
N GLY A 35 -5.30 -0.95 -24.16
CA GLY A 35 -4.52 -0.59 -22.97
C GLY A 35 -3.74 0.73 -23.13
N LYS A 36 -3.16 0.97 -24.32
CA LYS A 36 -2.45 2.22 -24.64
C LYS A 36 -3.39 3.43 -24.64
N GLN A 37 -4.62 3.27 -25.14
CA GLN A 37 -5.62 4.33 -25.13
C GLN A 37 -6.06 4.65 -23.70
N LEU A 38 -6.31 3.64 -22.86
CA LEU A 38 -6.64 3.84 -21.45
C LEU A 38 -5.52 4.58 -20.70
N TRP A 39 -4.26 4.22 -20.91
CA TRP A 39 -3.13 4.93 -20.29
C TRP A 39 -3.00 6.38 -20.78
N SER A 40 -3.27 6.65 -22.07
CA SER A 40 -3.29 8.02 -22.59
C SER A 40 -4.40 8.86 -21.94
N LEU A 41 -5.59 8.28 -21.76
CA LEU A 41 -6.69 8.93 -21.05
C LEU A 41 -6.35 9.17 -19.58
N HIS A 42 -5.66 8.21 -18.93
CA HIS A 42 -5.24 8.32 -17.53
C HIS A 42 -4.31 9.51 -17.36
N GLU A 43 -3.27 9.64 -18.18
CA GLU A 43 -2.32 10.76 -18.07
C GLU A 43 -3.00 12.12 -18.30
N ALA A 44 -3.92 12.21 -19.26
CA ALA A 44 -4.70 13.43 -19.49
C ALA A 44 -5.58 13.79 -18.28
N ALA A 45 -6.28 12.80 -17.71
CA ALA A 45 -7.16 12.99 -16.56
C ALA A 45 -6.38 13.27 -15.25
N MET A 46 -5.17 12.74 -15.08
CA MET A 46 -4.32 13.02 -13.92
C MET A 46 -3.94 14.50 -13.82
N GLY A 47 -3.79 15.21 -14.94
CA GLY A 47 -3.57 16.67 -14.94
C GLY A 47 -4.74 17.42 -14.30
N ALA A 48 -5.98 17.06 -14.68
CA ALA A 48 -7.19 17.63 -14.10
C ALA A 48 -7.34 17.27 -12.62
N PHE A 49 -7.04 16.02 -12.23
CA PHE A 49 -7.02 15.60 -10.83
C PHE A 49 -6.07 16.44 -9.99
N ARG A 50 -4.81 16.57 -10.41
CA ARG A 50 -3.79 17.32 -9.63
C ARG A 50 -4.19 18.77 -9.44
N SER A 51 -4.78 19.40 -10.46
CA SER A 51 -5.32 20.76 -10.37
C SER A 51 -6.47 20.83 -9.36
N ALA A 52 -7.49 19.99 -9.52
CA ALA A 52 -8.68 20.00 -8.67
C ALA A 52 -8.34 19.71 -7.20
N TRP A 53 -7.50 18.69 -6.96
CA TRP A 53 -7.02 18.36 -5.62
C TRP A 53 -6.19 19.49 -5.01
N GLY A 54 -5.25 20.06 -5.76
CA GLY A 54 -4.39 21.16 -5.30
C GLY A 54 -5.18 22.41 -4.91
N ASN A 55 -6.26 22.70 -5.64
CA ASN A 55 -7.17 23.83 -5.37
C ASN A 55 -8.22 23.54 -4.29
N GLY A 56 -8.32 22.30 -3.80
CA GLY A 56 -9.36 21.89 -2.84
C GLY A 56 -10.77 21.92 -3.44
N GLU A 57 -10.91 21.65 -4.73
CA GLU A 57 -12.20 21.71 -5.43
C GLU A 57 -13.15 20.58 -5.01
N GLU A 58 -14.40 20.95 -4.73
CA GLU A 58 -15.50 20.00 -4.54
C GLU A 58 -16.32 19.88 -5.83
N LEU A 59 -15.86 19.01 -6.73
CA LEU A 59 -16.50 18.81 -8.03
C LEU A 59 -17.90 18.17 -7.89
N PRO A 60 -18.85 18.51 -8.78
CA PRO A 60 -20.17 17.89 -8.77
C PRO A 60 -20.09 16.41 -9.16
N PRO A 61 -21.12 15.61 -8.85
CA PRO A 61 -21.22 14.24 -9.33
C PRO A 61 -21.11 14.17 -10.86
N LEU A 62 -20.31 13.21 -11.33
CA LEU A 62 -20.09 12.99 -12.76
C LEU A 62 -21.14 12.01 -13.33
N LYS A 63 -21.55 12.23 -14.58
CA LYS A 63 -22.25 11.22 -15.39
C LYS A 63 -21.24 10.53 -16.30
N GLY A 64 -21.18 9.19 -16.24
CA GLY A 64 -20.24 8.39 -17.03
C GLY A 64 -18.95 8.03 -16.28
N PRO A 65 -17.98 7.39 -16.96
CA PRO A 65 -16.78 6.88 -16.31
C PRO A 65 -15.87 8.03 -15.85
N SER A 66 -15.38 7.90 -14.61
CA SER A 66 -14.41 8.81 -14.01
C SER A 66 -12.99 8.26 -14.05
N LEU A 67 -12.01 9.07 -13.65
CA LEU A 67 -10.62 8.65 -13.48
C LEU A 67 -10.49 7.44 -12.54
N LEU A 68 -11.32 7.35 -11.49
CA LEU A 68 -11.36 6.17 -10.62
C LEU A 68 -11.81 4.91 -11.40
N HIS A 69 -12.86 5.00 -12.22
CA HIS A 69 -13.31 3.90 -13.08
C HIS A 69 -12.25 3.51 -14.12
N LEU A 70 -11.55 4.49 -14.68
CA LEU A 70 -10.44 4.26 -15.60
C LEU A 70 -9.29 3.51 -14.95
N LYS A 71 -8.93 3.87 -13.72
CA LYS A 71 -7.91 3.16 -12.93
C LYS A 71 -8.33 1.72 -12.63
N ALA A 72 -9.59 1.48 -12.27
CA ALA A 72 -10.11 0.14 -12.05
C ALA A 72 -10.09 -0.70 -13.34
N ALA A 73 -10.47 -0.13 -14.49
CA ALA A 73 -10.41 -0.79 -15.78
C ALA A 73 -8.96 -1.17 -16.18
N LEU A 74 -8.00 -0.27 -15.95
CA LEU A 74 -6.58 -0.57 -16.14
C LEU A 74 -6.11 -1.71 -15.22
N ALA A 75 -6.45 -1.67 -13.93
CA ALA A 75 -6.09 -2.73 -12.99
C ALA A 75 -6.70 -4.09 -13.36
N ARG A 76 -7.94 -4.14 -13.86
CA ARG A 76 -8.55 -5.37 -14.37
C ARG A 76 -7.78 -5.94 -15.57
N ARG A 77 -7.35 -5.10 -16.51
CA ARG A 77 -6.54 -5.57 -17.65
C ARG A 77 -5.20 -6.14 -17.26
N MET A 78 -4.62 -5.65 -16.16
CA MET A 78 -3.41 -6.23 -15.60
C MET A 78 -3.65 -7.66 -15.06
N LEU A 79 -4.87 -8.19 -15.02
CA LEU A 79 -5.10 -9.60 -14.68
C LEU A 79 -4.72 -10.55 -15.82
N GLN A 80 -4.84 -10.13 -17.08
CA GLN A 80 -4.57 -10.96 -18.27
C GLN A 80 -3.07 -11.12 -18.57
N ASP A 81 -2.26 -10.17 -18.10
CA ASP A 81 -0.80 -10.20 -18.16
C ASP A 81 -0.28 -9.60 -16.85
N CYS A 82 -0.16 -10.41 -15.80
CA CYS A 82 0.05 -9.90 -14.45
C CYS A 82 1.40 -9.20 -14.24
N HIS A 83 1.33 -7.88 -14.06
CA HIS A 83 2.47 -7.03 -13.69
C HIS A 83 2.14 -6.03 -12.56
N MET A 84 1.28 -6.38 -11.61
CA MET A 84 0.92 -5.50 -10.48
C MET A 84 2.09 -5.21 -9.51
N CYS A 85 3.05 -6.13 -9.39
CA CYS A 85 4.26 -5.97 -8.58
C CYS A 85 5.51 -6.15 -9.43
N GLU A 86 6.68 -5.79 -8.90
CA GLU A 86 7.95 -5.88 -9.64
C GLU A 86 8.45 -7.32 -9.87
N ARG A 87 7.67 -8.34 -9.49
CA ARG A 87 7.89 -9.70 -10.00
C ARG A 87 7.49 -9.86 -11.47
N ARG A 88 6.58 -9.02 -11.98
CA ARG A 88 6.13 -8.98 -13.39
C ARG A 88 5.92 -10.38 -13.98
N CYS A 89 5.15 -11.23 -13.29
CA CYS A 89 5.09 -12.65 -13.59
C CYS A 89 4.37 -13.00 -14.91
N GLY A 90 3.59 -12.07 -15.47
CA GLY A 90 2.88 -12.25 -16.74
C GLY A 90 1.76 -13.30 -16.72
N ALA A 91 1.37 -13.77 -15.53
CA ALA A 91 0.32 -14.77 -15.38
C ALA A 91 -1.03 -14.22 -15.87
N ASP A 92 -1.74 -14.98 -16.68
CA ASP A 92 -3.13 -14.70 -17.06
C ASP A 92 -4.07 -15.24 -15.99
N ARG A 93 -4.38 -14.39 -15.01
CA ARG A 93 -5.23 -14.73 -13.88
C ARG A 93 -6.68 -14.98 -14.27
N GLU A 94 -7.16 -14.38 -15.37
CA GLU A 94 -8.52 -14.61 -15.87
C GLU A 94 -8.66 -16.02 -16.46
N SER A 95 -7.59 -16.55 -17.07
CA SER A 95 -7.52 -17.94 -17.53
C SER A 95 -7.34 -18.96 -16.39
N GLY A 96 -7.12 -18.50 -15.16
CA GLY A 96 -6.93 -19.33 -13.97
C GLY A 96 -5.47 -19.56 -13.58
N GLU A 97 -4.52 -18.92 -14.24
CA GLU A 97 -3.11 -18.94 -13.82
C GLU A 97 -2.89 -18.11 -12.55
N ALA A 98 -1.78 -18.36 -11.87
CA ALA A 98 -1.36 -17.57 -10.72
C ALA A 98 0.16 -17.38 -10.74
N GLY A 99 0.59 -16.17 -10.39
CA GLY A 99 2.01 -15.85 -10.24
C GLY A 99 2.58 -16.34 -8.91
N TYR A 100 3.77 -15.83 -8.59
CA TYR A 100 4.49 -16.18 -7.36
C TYR A 100 3.68 -15.98 -6.06
N CYS A 101 2.84 -14.93 -6.01
CA CYS A 101 1.98 -14.65 -4.86
C CYS A 101 0.80 -15.61 -4.71
N GLY A 102 0.48 -16.38 -5.76
CA GLY A 102 -0.63 -17.34 -5.80
C GLY A 102 -2.04 -16.74 -5.83
N VAL A 103 -2.18 -15.41 -5.89
CA VAL A 103 -3.49 -14.73 -6.00
C VAL A 103 -3.99 -14.85 -7.45
N GLY A 104 -5.18 -15.39 -7.63
CA GLY A 104 -5.87 -15.52 -8.92
C GLY A 104 -6.67 -14.26 -9.31
N ALA A 105 -7.65 -14.41 -10.22
CA ALA A 105 -8.54 -13.31 -10.60
C ALA A 105 -9.45 -12.84 -9.46
N ILE A 106 -9.90 -13.77 -8.61
CA ILE A 106 -10.72 -13.47 -7.45
C ILE A 106 -9.82 -13.23 -6.24
N SER A 107 -9.71 -11.97 -5.82
CA SER A 107 -9.07 -11.60 -4.55
C SER A 107 -9.78 -12.25 -3.37
N ARG A 108 -9.06 -12.45 -2.26
CA ARG A 108 -9.62 -13.04 -1.04
C ARG A 108 -9.22 -12.26 0.19
N VAL A 109 -10.13 -12.19 1.16
CA VAL A 109 -9.95 -11.48 2.42
C VAL A 109 -9.83 -12.52 3.53
N ALA A 110 -8.68 -12.55 4.19
CA ALA A 110 -8.40 -13.44 5.31
C ALA A 110 -9.04 -12.93 6.60
N SER A 111 -9.01 -11.61 6.83
CA SER A 111 -9.69 -10.98 7.97
C SER A 111 -10.05 -9.52 7.65
N ASN A 112 -11.09 -9.02 8.31
CA ASN A 112 -11.58 -7.67 8.15
C ASN A 112 -12.18 -7.17 9.48
N PHE A 113 -11.60 -6.13 10.07
CA PHE A 113 -11.99 -5.64 11.40
C PHE A 113 -11.46 -4.23 11.70
N LEU A 114 -11.95 -3.61 12.78
CA LEU A 114 -11.37 -2.39 13.34
C LEU A 114 -10.10 -2.71 14.13
N HIS A 115 -8.96 -2.31 13.58
CA HIS A 115 -7.64 -2.52 14.15
C HIS A 115 -7.22 -1.36 15.06
N PHE A 116 -6.77 -1.70 16.28
CA PHE A 116 -6.33 -0.73 17.30
C PHE A 116 -4.81 -0.78 17.55
N GLY A 117 -4.07 -1.62 16.82
CA GLY A 117 -2.62 -1.75 16.94
C GLY A 117 -1.81 -1.15 15.78
N GLU A 118 -2.43 -0.33 14.92
CA GLU A 118 -1.68 0.49 13.94
C GLU A 118 -1.08 1.73 14.65
N GLU A 119 -0.43 2.65 13.91
CA GLU A 119 0.05 3.92 14.48
C GLU A 119 -1.08 4.70 15.14
N SER A 120 -0.75 5.42 16.22
CA SER A 120 -1.74 6.11 17.07
C SER A 120 -2.63 7.10 16.29
N GLU A 121 -2.10 7.67 15.22
CA GLU A 121 -2.75 8.58 14.30
C GLU A 121 -3.81 7.88 13.43
N LEU A 122 -3.71 6.56 13.26
CA LEU A 122 -4.56 5.78 12.38
C LEU A 122 -5.67 5.03 13.13
N VAL A 123 -5.52 4.80 14.43
CA VAL A 123 -6.48 3.97 15.19
C VAL A 123 -7.71 4.75 15.67
N PRO A 124 -8.93 4.15 15.64
CA PRO A 124 -9.25 2.84 15.05
C PRO A 124 -9.15 2.86 13.52
N SER A 125 -8.48 1.85 12.95
CA SER A 125 -8.25 1.71 11.51
C SER A 125 -9.04 0.52 10.97
N HIS A 126 -9.99 0.73 10.05
CA HIS A 126 -10.72 -0.38 9.44
C HIS A 126 -9.80 -1.09 8.46
N THR A 127 -9.32 -2.26 8.85
CA THR A 127 -8.20 -2.94 8.21
C THR A 127 -8.68 -4.20 7.53
N ILE A 128 -8.45 -4.28 6.22
CA ILE A 128 -8.81 -5.41 5.37
C ILE A 128 -7.53 -6.16 5.02
N PHE A 129 -7.37 -7.38 5.53
CA PHE A 129 -6.23 -8.24 5.24
C PHE A 129 -6.54 -9.16 4.06
N PHE A 130 -5.96 -8.84 2.90
CA PHE A 130 -5.99 -9.71 1.74
C PHE A 130 -5.07 -10.92 1.88
N ALA A 131 -5.46 -12.05 1.29
CA ALA A 131 -4.66 -13.27 1.24
C ALA A 131 -3.58 -13.17 0.15
N GLY A 132 -2.43 -13.80 0.41
CA GLY A 132 -1.28 -13.83 -0.51
C GLY A 132 -0.34 -12.63 -0.37
N CYS A 133 0.94 -12.86 -0.64
CA CYS A 133 1.99 -11.85 -0.54
C CYS A 133 2.96 -11.97 -1.72
N THR A 134 3.57 -10.86 -2.10
CA THR A 134 4.68 -10.85 -3.07
C THR A 134 6.00 -11.28 -2.45
N PHE A 135 6.11 -11.37 -1.11
CA PHE A 135 7.33 -11.75 -0.39
C PHE A 135 7.15 -13.11 0.29
N ARG A 136 8.27 -13.80 0.56
CA ARG A 136 8.32 -14.97 1.45
C ARG A 136 9.24 -14.73 2.64
N CYS A 137 8.90 -13.73 3.45
CA CYS A 137 9.67 -13.38 4.65
C CYS A 137 9.84 -14.58 5.58
N ALA A 138 11.08 -14.95 5.91
CA ALA A 138 11.41 -16.03 6.83
C ALA A 138 10.83 -15.79 8.23
N TYR A 139 10.63 -14.53 8.61
CA TYR A 139 10.14 -14.09 9.92
C TYR A 139 8.71 -13.51 9.87
N CYS A 140 7.92 -13.85 8.84
CA CYS A 140 6.58 -13.29 8.67
C CYS A 140 5.67 -13.59 9.88
N GLN A 141 5.20 -12.55 10.56
CA GLN A 141 4.27 -12.69 11.70
C GLN A 141 2.84 -13.00 11.27
N ASN A 142 2.53 -12.74 9.99
CA ASN A 142 1.24 -12.99 9.34
C ASN A 142 1.40 -14.07 8.25
N TRP A 143 2.25 -15.07 8.49
CA TRP A 143 2.61 -16.09 7.49
C TRP A 143 1.40 -16.92 7.06
N ASP A 144 0.43 -17.10 7.94
CA ASP A 144 -0.83 -17.81 7.72
C ASP A 144 -1.66 -17.17 6.59
N ILE A 145 -1.77 -15.85 6.57
CA ILE A 145 -2.48 -15.12 5.50
C ILE A 145 -1.58 -14.85 4.28
N ALA A 146 -0.27 -14.67 4.48
CA ALA A 146 0.67 -14.35 3.42
C ALA A 146 1.00 -15.56 2.53
N MET A 147 1.03 -16.76 3.12
CA MET A 147 1.40 -18.01 2.44
C MET A 147 0.20 -18.86 2.00
N ASP A 148 -1.02 -18.50 2.41
CA ASP A 148 -2.25 -19.14 1.95
C ASP A 148 -3.11 -18.20 1.09
N PRO A 149 -2.79 -18.02 -0.21
CA PRO A 149 -3.54 -17.15 -1.11
C PRO A 149 -4.96 -17.66 -1.41
N ARG A 150 -5.31 -18.88 -1.00
CA ARG A 150 -6.66 -19.47 -1.14
C ARG A 150 -7.46 -19.39 0.16
N GLY A 151 -6.84 -18.95 1.25
CA GLY A 151 -7.49 -18.76 2.55
C GLY A 151 -8.54 -17.66 2.54
N GLY A 152 -9.28 -17.53 3.64
CA GLY A 152 -10.30 -16.49 3.80
C GLY A 152 -11.53 -16.68 2.91
N SER A 153 -12.23 -15.58 2.63
CA SER A 153 -13.44 -15.53 1.81
C SER A 153 -13.20 -14.75 0.52
N PRO A 154 -13.93 -15.05 -0.59
CA PRO A 154 -13.92 -14.21 -1.78
C PRO A 154 -14.19 -12.75 -1.44
N ALA A 155 -13.36 -11.85 -2.00
CA ALA A 155 -13.45 -10.42 -1.77
C ALA A 155 -14.43 -9.79 -2.76
N ASP A 156 -15.71 -9.75 -2.40
CA ASP A 156 -16.74 -9.07 -3.17
C ASP A 156 -16.68 -7.53 -2.92
N PRO A 157 -16.50 -6.69 -3.95
CA PRO A 157 -16.37 -5.25 -3.79
C PRO A 157 -17.51 -4.57 -3.02
N SER A 158 -18.77 -4.93 -3.31
CA SER A 158 -19.96 -4.34 -2.67
C SER A 158 -20.05 -4.74 -1.19
N SER A 159 -19.67 -5.97 -0.86
CA SER A 159 -19.59 -6.48 0.51
C SER A 159 -18.48 -5.78 1.32
N LEU A 160 -17.31 -5.56 0.71
CA LEU A 160 -16.22 -4.81 1.33
C LEU A 160 -16.60 -3.33 1.55
N ALA A 161 -17.23 -2.69 0.56
CA ALA A 161 -17.73 -1.32 0.72
C ALA A 161 -18.77 -1.21 1.84
N SER A 162 -19.66 -2.20 1.95
CA SER A 162 -20.63 -2.29 3.06
C SER A 162 -19.96 -2.46 4.42
N SER A 163 -18.89 -3.26 4.49
CA SER A 163 -18.10 -3.41 5.71
C SER A 163 -17.40 -2.10 6.09
N LEU A 164 -16.81 -1.39 5.13
CA LEU A 164 -16.18 -0.08 5.36
C LEU A 164 -17.18 0.96 5.89
N ARG A 165 -18.39 1.02 5.33
CA ARG A 165 -19.49 1.88 5.85
C ARG A 165 -19.83 1.54 7.29
N GLU A 166 -19.88 0.26 7.63
CA GLU A 166 -20.13 -0.17 9.01
C GLU A 166 -18.97 0.23 9.94
N GLY A 167 -17.73 0.07 9.48
CA GLY A 167 -16.55 0.57 10.18
C GLY A 167 -16.61 2.08 10.46
N MET A 168 -17.04 2.88 9.49
CA MET A 168 -17.22 4.32 9.67
C MET A 168 -18.24 4.64 10.77
N LYS A 169 -19.38 3.92 10.81
CA LYS A 169 -20.38 4.09 11.89
C LYS A 169 -19.81 3.72 13.26
N GLN A 170 -18.90 2.75 13.30
CA GLN A 170 -18.20 2.31 14.50
C GLN A 170 -16.99 3.21 14.87
N GLY A 171 -16.75 4.28 14.12
CA GLY A 171 -15.70 5.26 14.43
C GLY A 171 -14.36 5.00 13.76
N SER A 172 -14.32 4.18 12.70
CA SER A 172 -13.11 4.05 11.88
C SER A 172 -12.65 5.40 11.34
N ARG A 173 -11.35 5.62 11.37
CA ARG A 173 -10.71 6.83 10.85
C ARG A 173 -10.24 6.68 9.41
N ASN A 174 -10.18 5.47 8.88
CA ASN A 174 -9.65 5.20 7.56
C ASN A 174 -10.08 3.82 7.04
N ALA A 175 -9.90 3.61 5.74
CA ALA A 175 -9.83 2.31 5.12
C ALA A 175 -8.36 1.93 4.94
N ASN A 176 -7.92 0.82 5.53
CA ASN A 176 -6.54 0.35 5.48
C ASN A 176 -6.47 -0.96 4.72
N PHE A 177 -5.93 -0.89 3.50
CA PHE A 177 -5.75 -2.05 2.65
C PHE A 177 -4.38 -2.65 2.91
N VAL A 178 -4.40 -3.83 3.50
CA VAL A 178 -3.22 -4.61 3.89
C VAL A 178 -3.41 -6.05 3.41
N GLY A 179 -2.50 -6.95 3.76
CA GLY A 179 -2.72 -8.37 3.59
C GLY A 179 -1.48 -9.14 3.98
N GLY A 180 -1.18 -10.19 3.20
CA GLY A 180 0.20 -10.45 2.88
C GLY A 180 0.82 -9.27 2.13
N ASN A 181 0.17 -8.79 1.05
CA ASN A 181 0.44 -7.50 0.39
C ASN A 181 -0.81 -7.04 -0.40
N PRO A 182 -1.12 -5.73 -0.51
CA PRO A 182 -2.34 -5.27 -1.19
C PRO A 182 -2.23 -5.20 -2.73
N ASP A 183 -1.03 -5.05 -3.30
CA ASP A 183 -0.80 -4.91 -4.75
C ASP A 183 -1.38 -6.02 -5.62
N PRO A 184 -1.33 -7.32 -5.26
CA PRO A 184 -1.98 -8.37 -6.04
C PRO A 184 -3.51 -8.24 -6.10
N ASN A 185 -4.11 -7.42 -5.23
CA ASN A 185 -5.55 -7.26 -5.06
C ASN A 185 -6.03 -5.86 -5.51
N LEU A 186 -5.19 -5.10 -6.23
CA LEU A 186 -5.44 -3.71 -6.61
C LEU A 186 -6.75 -3.53 -7.39
N HIS A 187 -7.09 -4.45 -8.28
CA HIS A 187 -8.35 -4.42 -9.04
C HIS A 187 -9.56 -4.42 -8.12
N THR A 188 -9.60 -5.36 -7.16
CA THR A 188 -10.68 -5.45 -6.17
C THR A 188 -10.73 -4.23 -5.27
N ILE A 189 -9.57 -3.71 -4.83
CA ILE A 189 -9.52 -2.50 -3.98
C ILE A 189 -10.13 -1.30 -4.71
N LEU A 190 -9.77 -1.06 -5.97
CA LEU A 190 -10.32 0.05 -6.75
C LEU A 190 -11.82 -0.10 -6.98
N GLU A 191 -12.30 -1.32 -7.23
CA GLU A 191 -13.73 -1.61 -7.35
C GLU A 191 -14.48 -1.38 -6.02
N THR A 192 -13.92 -1.78 -4.88
CA THR A 192 -14.48 -1.49 -3.56
C THR A 192 -14.61 0.02 -3.32
N ILE A 193 -13.63 0.80 -3.76
CA ILE A 193 -13.64 2.26 -3.63
C ILE A 193 -14.69 2.90 -4.55
N ILE A 194 -14.93 2.34 -5.74
CA ILE A 194 -16.06 2.74 -6.59
C ILE A 194 -17.39 2.49 -5.88
N GLU A 195 -17.55 1.29 -5.31
CA GLU A 195 -18.77 0.87 -4.60
C GLU A 195 -19.05 1.72 -3.36
N LEU A 196 -18.03 2.31 -2.71
CA LEU A 196 -18.21 3.25 -1.60
C LEU A 196 -18.96 4.52 -2.02
N GLY A 197 -18.71 5.02 -3.24
CA GLY A 197 -19.34 6.22 -3.76
C GLY A 197 -19.17 7.44 -2.84
N ASP A 198 -20.27 8.17 -2.62
CA ASP A 198 -20.26 9.42 -1.85
C ASP A 198 -20.08 9.24 -0.34
N ASP A 199 -20.33 8.03 0.18
CA ASP A 199 -20.04 7.73 1.59
C ASP A 199 -18.53 7.86 1.87
N GLY A 200 -17.69 7.59 0.88
CA GLY A 200 -16.23 7.70 0.97
C GLY A 200 -15.67 9.12 1.00
N LYS A 201 -16.51 10.18 0.88
CA LYS A 201 -16.05 11.58 0.72
C LYS A 201 -15.00 12.00 1.74
N TYR A 202 -15.14 11.58 2.99
CA TYR A 202 -14.23 11.93 4.08
C TYR A 202 -13.59 10.69 4.73
N LEU A 203 -13.45 9.61 3.97
CA LEU A 203 -12.77 8.40 4.40
C LEU A 203 -11.36 8.36 3.77
N PRO A 204 -10.30 8.58 4.55
CA PRO A 204 -8.94 8.41 4.07
C PRO A 204 -8.64 6.95 3.66
N MET A 205 -7.90 6.79 2.57
CA MET A 205 -7.44 5.50 2.05
C MET A 205 -5.96 5.29 2.38
N ILE A 206 -5.64 4.16 3.00
CA ILE A 206 -4.27 3.79 3.40
C ILE A 206 -3.80 2.60 2.58
N TRP A 207 -2.64 2.76 1.95
CA TRP A 207 -1.93 1.69 1.27
C TRP A 207 -0.86 1.10 2.19
N ASN A 208 -1.15 -0.07 2.75
CA ASN A 208 -0.26 -0.75 3.71
C ASN A 208 0.52 -1.88 3.04
N SER A 209 1.76 -1.60 2.62
CA SER A 209 2.49 -2.42 1.65
C SER A 209 3.99 -2.53 1.93
N ASN A 210 4.60 -3.58 1.39
CA ASN A 210 6.06 -3.74 1.32
C ASN A 210 6.73 -2.90 0.21
N MET A 211 5.95 -2.12 -0.55
CA MET A 211 6.39 -1.22 -1.62
C MET A 211 7.16 -1.87 -2.77
N TYR A 212 7.06 -3.19 -2.95
CA TYR A 212 7.56 -3.89 -4.15
C TYR A 212 6.54 -3.84 -5.31
N THR A 213 5.79 -2.75 -5.36
CA THR A 213 4.71 -2.42 -6.28
C THR A 213 5.28 -2.03 -7.65
N SER A 214 4.61 -2.41 -8.73
CA SER A 214 5.03 -2.00 -10.09
C SER A 214 4.84 -0.50 -10.32
N GLN A 215 5.61 0.09 -11.24
CA GLN A 215 5.40 1.47 -11.68
C GLN A 215 3.97 1.75 -12.17
N GLU A 216 3.38 0.79 -12.89
CA GLU A 216 2.01 0.84 -13.38
C GLU A 216 1.03 0.92 -12.22
N ALA A 217 1.15 0.02 -11.24
CA ALA A 217 0.33 0.06 -10.03
C ALA A 217 0.55 1.36 -9.23
N MET A 218 1.78 1.85 -9.09
CA MET A 218 2.06 3.15 -8.42
C MET A 218 1.35 4.33 -9.13
N ARG A 219 1.25 4.33 -10.46
CA ARG A 219 0.45 5.33 -11.21
C ARG A 219 -1.06 5.19 -10.98
N LEU A 220 -1.54 3.97 -10.72
CA LEU A 220 -2.93 3.75 -10.36
C LEU A 220 -3.24 4.20 -8.93
N LEU A 221 -2.31 4.05 -7.98
CA LEU A 221 -2.46 4.50 -6.59
C LEU A 221 -2.50 6.04 -6.45
N GLU A 222 -1.81 6.78 -7.33
CA GLU A 222 -1.81 8.25 -7.31
C GLU A 222 -3.24 8.81 -7.36
N GLY A 223 -3.57 9.69 -6.42
CA GLY A 223 -4.91 10.29 -6.35
C GLY A 223 -6.00 9.35 -5.86
N ILE A 224 -5.66 8.14 -5.42
CA ILE A 224 -6.56 7.24 -4.70
C ILE A 224 -6.15 7.13 -3.23
N MET A 225 -4.86 6.90 -2.98
CA MET A 225 -4.32 6.72 -1.64
C MET A 225 -3.95 8.06 -1.00
N ASP A 226 -4.34 8.23 0.26
CA ASP A 226 -4.03 9.42 1.07
C ASP A 226 -2.75 9.20 1.88
N ILE A 227 -2.57 8.00 2.46
CA ILE A 227 -1.36 7.60 3.18
C ILE A 227 -0.74 6.34 2.55
N TYR A 228 0.57 6.39 2.36
CA TYR A 228 1.42 5.22 2.13
C TYR A 228 2.03 4.76 3.46
N LEU A 229 1.45 3.74 4.06
CA LEU A 229 1.92 3.11 5.28
C LEU A 229 2.82 1.93 4.91
N ALA A 230 4.13 2.09 4.91
CA ALA A 230 4.95 1.18 4.12
C ALA A 230 6.24 0.74 4.80
N ASP A 231 6.56 -0.55 4.62
CA ASP A 231 7.74 -1.16 5.23
C ASP A 231 8.99 -1.00 4.36
N PHE A 232 10.02 -0.31 4.86
CA PHE A 232 11.37 -0.36 4.31
C PHE A 232 12.23 -1.27 5.21
N ARG A 233 12.43 -2.52 4.76
CA ARG A 233 12.98 -3.61 5.57
C ARG A 233 14.48 -3.79 5.38
N TYR A 234 14.98 -3.70 4.15
CA TYR A 234 16.37 -4.05 3.81
C TYR A 234 17.14 -2.89 3.17
N GLY A 235 18.39 -2.68 3.57
CA GLY A 235 19.29 -1.69 2.98
C GLY A 235 20.19 -2.24 1.88
N ASN A 236 19.95 -3.49 1.46
CA ASN A 236 20.70 -4.21 0.44
C ASN A 236 19.89 -5.41 -0.08
N ASP A 237 20.22 -5.87 -1.29
CA ASP A 237 19.50 -6.98 -1.94
C ASP A 237 19.91 -8.35 -1.40
N GLU A 238 21.10 -8.50 -0.82
CA GLU A 238 21.55 -9.76 -0.21
C GLU A 238 20.62 -10.19 0.94
N CYS A 239 20.30 -9.26 1.85
CA CYS A 239 19.35 -9.50 2.94
C CYS A 239 17.93 -9.70 2.43
N ALA A 240 17.52 -8.95 1.41
CA ALA A 240 16.17 -9.07 0.84
C ALA A 240 15.96 -10.43 0.18
N SER A 241 16.93 -10.90 -0.61
CA SER A 241 16.92 -12.22 -1.23
C SER A 241 16.94 -13.31 -0.17
N LYS A 242 17.90 -13.24 0.77
CA LYS A 242 18.07 -14.24 1.83
C LYS A 242 16.85 -14.40 2.73
N TYR A 243 16.28 -13.29 3.20
CA TYR A 243 15.23 -13.34 4.22
C TYR A 243 13.82 -13.18 3.69
N SER A 244 13.62 -12.75 2.44
CA SER A 244 12.29 -12.53 1.85
C SER A 244 12.10 -13.10 0.45
N ASP A 245 13.13 -13.68 -0.17
CA ASP A 245 13.10 -14.19 -1.55
C ASP A 245 12.71 -13.11 -2.57
N VAL A 246 13.36 -11.95 -2.48
CA VAL A 246 13.11 -10.75 -3.32
C VAL A 246 14.40 -10.24 -3.91
N ASP A 247 14.39 -10.00 -5.23
CA ASP A 247 15.51 -9.43 -5.98
C ASP A 247 15.33 -7.93 -6.20
N ASN A 248 16.42 -7.20 -6.50
CA ASN A 248 16.40 -5.75 -6.80
C ASN A 248 15.63 -4.90 -5.78
N TYR A 249 15.50 -5.37 -4.54
CA TYR A 249 14.64 -4.81 -3.50
C TYR A 249 14.98 -3.36 -3.21
N TYR A 250 16.25 -3.06 -2.94
CA TYR A 250 16.63 -1.74 -2.44
C TYR A 250 16.34 -0.66 -3.48
N GLN A 251 16.66 -0.91 -4.75
CA GLN A 251 16.39 0.01 -5.84
C GLN A 251 14.89 0.21 -6.05
N VAL A 252 14.10 -0.87 -6.10
CA VAL A 252 12.64 -0.80 -6.32
C VAL A 252 11.97 -0.04 -5.18
N VAL A 253 12.23 -0.44 -3.94
CA VAL A 253 11.53 0.11 -2.78
C VAL A 253 11.92 1.56 -2.52
N SER A 254 13.21 1.91 -2.60
CA SER A 254 13.64 3.31 -2.49
C SER A 254 13.01 4.19 -3.57
N HIS A 255 12.99 3.74 -4.83
CA HIS A 255 12.32 4.45 -5.92
C HIS A 255 10.83 4.66 -5.64
N ASN A 256 10.13 3.62 -5.19
CA ASN A 256 8.70 3.69 -4.90
C ASN A 256 8.38 4.58 -3.70
N PHE A 257 9.26 4.67 -2.70
CA PHE A 257 9.14 5.69 -1.64
C PHE A 257 9.31 7.11 -2.20
N SER A 258 10.27 7.35 -3.08
CA SER A 258 10.41 8.66 -3.73
C SER A 258 9.18 9.03 -4.57
N VAL A 259 8.57 8.06 -5.27
CA VAL A 259 7.30 8.25 -5.99
C VAL A 259 6.18 8.56 -5.01
N ALA A 260 6.01 7.76 -3.97
CA ALA A 260 4.98 7.94 -2.95
C ALA A 260 5.08 9.31 -2.28
N HIS A 261 6.29 9.82 -2.02
CA HIS A 261 6.53 11.12 -1.36
C HIS A 261 6.00 12.29 -2.18
N ARG A 262 6.06 12.18 -3.51
CA ARG A 262 5.46 13.17 -4.43
C ARG A 262 3.97 13.01 -4.58
N GLN A 263 3.45 11.81 -4.32
CA GLN A 263 2.06 11.48 -4.54
C GLN A 263 1.21 11.73 -3.32
N GLY A 264 1.65 11.38 -2.10
CA GLY A 264 0.87 11.43 -0.86
C GLY A 264 1.73 11.43 0.40
N GLU A 265 1.08 11.30 1.55
CA GLU A 265 1.77 11.33 2.84
C GLU A 265 2.33 9.95 3.16
N ILE A 266 3.55 9.90 3.73
CA ILE A 266 4.23 8.64 4.03
C ILE A 266 4.32 8.43 5.53
N MET A 267 3.97 7.22 5.95
CA MET A 267 4.35 6.63 7.23
C MET A 267 5.27 5.44 6.94
N LEU A 268 6.58 5.66 7.02
CA LEU A 268 7.57 4.64 6.77
C LEU A 268 7.81 3.83 8.03
N ARG A 269 7.71 2.51 7.90
CA ARG A 269 8.01 1.53 8.92
C ARG A 269 9.38 0.93 8.69
N GLN A 270 10.28 1.08 9.65
CA GLN A 270 11.59 0.46 9.64
C GLN A 270 11.65 -0.55 10.80
N LEU A 271 11.52 -1.84 10.50
CA LEU A 271 11.66 -2.91 11.48
C LEU A 271 13.14 -3.23 11.73
N LEU A 272 13.62 -3.06 12.96
CA LEU A 272 14.97 -3.46 13.33
C LEU A 272 15.08 -4.99 13.39
N LEU A 273 15.79 -5.57 12.42
CA LEU A 273 16.17 -6.98 12.46
C LEU A 273 17.45 -7.15 13.32
N PRO A 274 17.50 -8.15 14.22
CA PRO A 274 18.70 -8.47 14.99
C PRO A 274 19.91 -8.73 14.06
N GLY A 275 21.07 -8.16 14.37
CA GLY A 275 22.30 -8.30 13.58
C GLY A 275 22.34 -7.49 12.29
N HIS A 276 21.26 -6.77 11.94
CA HIS A 276 21.14 -6.08 10.65
C HIS A 276 21.09 -4.55 10.76
N LEU A 277 21.51 -3.98 11.89
CA LEU A 277 21.56 -2.52 12.08
C LEU A 277 22.39 -1.82 10.98
N GLN A 278 23.64 -2.24 10.76
CA GLN A 278 24.56 -1.55 9.85
C GLN A 278 24.22 -1.77 8.37
N CYS A 279 23.92 -3.00 7.98
CA CYS A 279 23.65 -3.33 6.57
C CYS A 279 22.24 -2.94 6.10
N CYS A 280 21.27 -2.77 7.01
CA CYS A 280 19.88 -2.45 6.67
C CYS A 280 19.42 -1.13 7.29
N THR A 281 19.15 -1.12 8.60
CA THR A 281 18.53 0.04 9.28
C THR A 281 19.31 1.33 9.08
N ALA A 282 20.63 1.31 9.25
CA ALA A 282 21.49 2.49 9.10
C ALA A 282 21.48 3.04 7.68
N ARG A 283 21.52 2.15 6.67
CA ARG A 283 21.43 2.54 5.25
C ARG A 283 20.08 3.16 4.90
N ILE A 284 18.99 2.59 5.42
CA ILE A 284 17.64 3.12 5.23
C ILE A 284 17.52 4.49 5.89
N MET A 285 17.95 4.64 7.14
CA MET A 285 17.92 5.92 7.85
C MET A 285 18.72 6.99 7.12
N ALA A 286 19.94 6.68 6.65
CA ALA A 286 20.77 7.61 5.90
C ALA A 286 20.07 8.04 4.60
N TRP A 287 19.50 7.09 3.86
CA TRP A 287 18.77 7.38 2.63
C TRP A 287 17.52 8.25 2.89
N VAL A 288 16.75 7.96 3.93
CA VAL A 288 15.58 8.77 4.31
C VAL A 288 16.00 10.19 4.71
N ALA A 289 17.03 10.33 5.53
CA ALA A 289 17.52 11.64 5.97
C ALA A 289 17.99 12.51 4.79
N GLU A 290 18.54 11.89 3.74
CA GLU A 290 18.99 12.59 2.54
C GLU A 290 17.84 12.93 1.58
N ASN A 291 16.85 12.04 1.41
CA ASN A 291 15.88 12.13 0.32
C ASN A 291 14.50 12.62 0.75
N MET A 292 14.07 12.32 1.99
CA MET A 292 12.73 12.60 2.48
C MET A 292 12.71 12.79 4.02
N PRO A 293 13.45 13.77 4.56
CA PRO A 293 13.60 13.96 6.02
C PRO A 293 12.33 14.41 6.74
N ASP A 294 11.28 14.78 6.00
CA ASP A 294 10.03 15.36 6.48
C ASP A 294 8.88 14.33 6.67
N ILE A 295 9.16 13.04 6.45
CA ILE A 295 8.17 11.96 6.56
C ILE A 295 8.02 11.43 7.99
N TYR A 296 6.92 10.72 8.26
CA TYR A 296 6.75 9.98 9.50
C TYR A 296 7.63 8.73 9.48
N PHE A 297 8.66 8.68 10.31
CA PHE A 297 9.57 7.55 10.41
C PHE A 297 9.31 6.75 11.69
N ASN A 298 8.66 5.58 11.55
CA ASN A 298 8.39 4.66 12.64
C ASN A 298 9.56 3.67 12.78
N LEU A 299 10.38 3.84 13.81
CA LEU A 299 11.48 2.92 14.12
C LEU A 299 10.97 1.80 15.03
N MET A 300 10.76 0.63 14.45
CA MET A 300 10.05 -0.48 15.08
C MET A 300 11.01 -1.49 15.72
N PHE A 301 10.72 -1.87 16.97
CA PHE A 301 11.41 -2.91 17.73
C PHE A 301 10.56 -4.17 17.98
N GLN A 302 9.42 -4.29 17.30
CA GLN A 302 8.42 -5.35 17.45
C GLN A 302 8.84 -6.68 16.77
N TYR A 303 10.08 -6.79 16.30
CA TYR A 303 10.59 -8.03 15.73
C TYR A 303 10.53 -9.15 16.78
N ARG A 304 9.93 -10.27 16.39
CA ARG A 304 10.00 -11.54 17.11
C ARG A 304 10.20 -12.65 16.08
N PRO A 305 11.06 -13.64 16.34
CA PRO A 305 11.24 -14.76 15.44
C PRO A 305 9.92 -15.53 15.35
N GLU A 306 9.45 -15.72 14.12
CA GLU A 306 8.21 -16.43 13.77
C GLU A 306 8.46 -17.23 12.50
N TYR A 307 7.51 -18.10 12.15
CA TYR A 307 7.50 -18.86 10.91
C TYR A 307 8.78 -19.70 10.70
N ARG A 308 9.71 -19.24 9.86
CA ARG A 308 10.96 -19.93 9.49
C ARG A 308 12.20 -19.22 10.04
N ALA A 309 12.04 -18.24 10.93
CA ALA A 309 13.17 -17.52 11.52
C ALA A 309 14.17 -18.47 12.20
N GLY A 310 13.71 -19.58 12.79
CA GLY A 310 14.56 -20.60 13.40
C GLY A 310 15.52 -21.32 12.45
N HIS A 311 15.36 -21.19 11.13
CA HIS A 311 16.35 -21.67 10.15
C HIS A 311 17.52 -20.67 9.94
N TYR A 312 17.45 -19.49 10.55
CA TYR A 312 18.42 -18.41 10.43
C TYR A 312 18.87 -17.98 11.84
N PRO A 313 19.85 -18.66 12.44
CA PRO A 313 20.26 -18.45 13.83
C PRO A 313 20.57 -16.98 14.19
N GLU A 314 21.07 -16.21 13.22
CA GLU A 314 21.38 -14.79 13.37
C GLU A 314 20.15 -13.90 13.58
N ILE A 315 18.98 -14.32 13.08
CA ILE A 315 17.70 -13.62 13.28
C ILE A 315 16.70 -14.39 14.15
N ASP A 316 17.05 -15.56 14.68
CA ASP A 316 16.23 -16.33 15.63
C ASP A 316 16.28 -15.78 17.07
N ARG A 317 16.18 -14.45 17.20
CA ARG A 317 16.19 -13.74 18.48
C ARG A 317 15.54 -12.38 18.34
N ARG A 318 15.18 -11.74 19.46
CA ARG A 318 14.78 -10.32 19.43
C ARG A 318 16.01 -9.41 19.31
N PRO A 319 15.87 -8.18 18.79
CA PRO A 319 16.93 -7.18 18.89
C PRO A 319 17.31 -6.95 20.36
N SER A 320 18.61 -6.87 20.62
CA SER A 320 19.15 -6.58 21.95
C SER A 320 18.85 -5.14 22.36
N GLN A 321 18.98 -4.82 23.65
CA GLN A 321 18.83 -3.43 24.10
C GLN A 321 19.90 -2.52 23.49
N GLU A 322 21.11 -3.04 23.31
CA GLU A 322 22.21 -2.32 22.66
C GLU A 322 21.87 -1.96 21.21
N GLU A 323 21.38 -2.92 20.42
CA GLU A 323 20.98 -2.67 19.02
C GLU A 323 19.87 -1.60 18.93
N LYS A 324 18.91 -1.62 19.85
CA LYS A 324 17.83 -0.62 19.92
C LYS A 324 18.37 0.76 20.27
N MET A 325 19.20 0.85 21.30
CA MET A 325 19.81 2.11 21.73
C MET A 325 20.70 2.70 20.63
N GLU A 326 21.46 1.87 19.93
CA GLU A 326 22.31 2.30 18.83
C GLU A 326 21.47 2.80 17.64
N ALA A 327 20.36 2.14 17.31
CA ALA A 327 19.44 2.58 16.27
C ALA A 327 18.79 3.94 16.60
N VAL A 328 18.34 4.15 17.84
CA VAL A 328 17.81 5.45 18.29
C VAL A 328 18.88 6.54 18.24
N ALA A 329 20.08 6.25 18.75
CA ALA A 329 21.20 7.20 18.71
C ALA A 329 21.57 7.58 17.27
N LEU A 330 21.52 6.63 16.33
CA LEU A 330 21.76 6.89 14.92
C LEU A 330 20.68 7.78 14.31
N ALA A 331 19.41 7.49 14.54
CA ALA A 331 18.31 8.31 14.04
C ALA A 331 18.42 9.77 14.53
N ASN A 332 18.74 9.97 15.81
CA ASN A 332 18.98 11.30 16.39
C ASN A 332 20.18 12.01 15.73
N ARG A 333 21.30 11.29 15.48
CA ARG A 333 22.47 11.87 14.78
C ARG A 333 22.14 12.29 13.36
N LEU A 334 21.24 11.59 12.69
CA LEU A 334 20.77 11.89 11.34
C LEU A 334 19.63 12.91 11.30
N GLY A 335 19.14 13.37 12.46
CA GLY A 335 18.06 14.36 12.55
C GLY A 335 16.67 13.83 12.19
N LEU A 336 16.45 12.52 12.21
CA LEU A 336 15.15 11.92 11.93
C LEU A 336 14.23 12.04 13.15
N ALA A 337 12.99 12.51 12.92
CA ALA A 337 11.93 12.42 13.90
C ALA A 337 11.38 10.99 13.94
N ILE A 338 11.77 10.23 14.97
CA ILE A 338 11.30 8.86 15.17
C ILE A 338 10.05 8.83 16.06
N PHE A 339 9.11 7.95 15.71
CA PHE A 339 7.84 7.74 16.41
C PHE A 339 7.72 6.34 16.99
#